data_AF-A0A7Y2BX33-F1
#
_entry.id   AF-A0A7Y2BX33-F1
#
_cell.length_a   1.000
_cell.length_b   1.000
_cell.length_c   1.000
_cell.angle_alpha   90.00
_cell.angle_beta   90.00
_cell.angle_gamma   90.00
#
_symmetry.space_group_name_H-M   'P 1'
#
loop_
_entity.id
_entity.type
_entity.pdbx_description
1 polymer ?
#
loop_
_entity_poly.entity_id
_entity_poly.type
_entity_poly.pdbx_seq_one_letter_code
_entity_poly.pdbx_strand_id
1 'polypeptide(L)'
;SWALSSEFGGKTGTTNDYVDGWFMGISPELVVGTWVGGEMNWIRFNSITQGAGGVMARPFYLDYMKKLEQDPLIQLNKGKSFKEPEGDRIVFDCEAYPQDLPPKFAKDQELEEKALNDQFEEEF
;
A
#
# COMPACT_ATOMS: atom_id res chain seq x y z
N SER A 1 0.77 9.83 -18.08
CA SER A 1 2.08 9.19 -17.83
C SER A 1 2.38 9.30 -16.35
N TRP A 2 2.70 8.18 -15.68
CA TRP A 2 3.08 8.15 -14.25
C TRP A 2 4.57 8.47 -14.03
N ALA A 3 5.31 8.78 -15.09
CA ALA A 3 6.75 8.96 -15.02
C ALA A 3 7.08 10.30 -14.35
N LEU A 4 7.44 10.22 -13.07
CA LEU A 4 8.27 11.21 -12.40
C LEU A 4 9.74 10.91 -12.73
N SER A 5 10.57 11.95 -12.74
CA SER A 5 12.02 11.78 -12.93
C SER A 5 12.70 11.27 -11.67
N SER A 6 12.17 11.68 -10.51
CA SER A 6 12.68 11.31 -9.19
C SER A 6 12.28 9.88 -8.84
N GLU A 7 13.16 9.18 -8.12
CA GLU A 7 12.80 7.93 -7.47
C GLU A 7 11.74 8.19 -6.39
N PHE A 8 10.68 7.37 -6.38
CA PHE A 8 9.65 7.47 -5.36
C PHE A 8 9.07 6.10 -5.02
N GLY A 9 8.65 5.97 -3.77
CA GLY A 9 7.81 4.89 -3.28
C GLY A 9 6.49 5.44 -2.76
N GLY A 10 5.54 4.55 -2.47
CA GLY A 10 4.35 4.99 -1.78
C GLY A 10 3.36 3.89 -1.47
N LYS A 11 2.41 4.22 -0.61
CA LYS A 11 1.35 3.32 -0.18
C LYS A 11 0.00 4.02 -0.26
N THR A 12 -0.97 3.29 -0.80
CA THR A 12 -2.38 3.69 -0.82
C THR A 12 -3.10 3.23 0.44
N GLY A 13 -4.12 3.97 0.84
CA GLY A 13 -5.17 3.46 1.71
C GLY A 13 -6.54 3.95 1.28
N THR A 14 -7.57 3.23 1.72
CA THR A 14 -8.96 3.43 1.32
C THR A 14 -9.83 2.98 2.48
N THR A 15 -10.77 3.83 2.92
CA THR A 15 -11.75 3.42 3.92
C THR A 15 -12.80 2.49 3.32
N ASN A 16 -13.55 1.81 4.19
CA ASN A 16 -14.76 1.10 3.79
C ASN A 16 -15.73 2.04 3.08
N ASP A 17 -16.55 1.47 2.18
CA ASP A 17 -17.53 2.22 1.39
C ASP A 17 -16.95 3.35 0.52
N TYR A 18 -15.62 3.39 0.38
CA TYR A 18 -14.87 4.31 -0.47
C TYR A 18 -15.13 5.79 -0.17
N VAL A 19 -15.25 6.09 1.12
CA VAL A 19 -15.46 7.45 1.64
C VAL A 19 -14.20 8.29 1.49
N ASP A 20 -13.06 7.70 1.85
CA ASP A 20 -11.76 8.36 1.89
C ASP A 20 -10.72 7.52 1.16
N GLY A 21 -9.85 8.23 0.46
CA GLY A 21 -8.67 7.66 -0.18
C GLY A 21 -7.46 8.51 0.16
N TRP A 22 -6.35 7.86 0.49
CA TRP A 22 -5.08 8.55 0.69
C TRP A 22 -3.93 7.85 -0.03
N PHE A 23 -2.90 8.64 -0.30
CA PHE A 23 -1.63 8.17 -0.81
C PHE A 23 -0.51 8.85 -0.04
N MET A 24 0.30 8.05 0.64
CA MET A 24 1.55 8.50 1.25
C MET A 24 2.67 8.19 0.26
N GLY A 25 3.23 9.24 -0.34
CA GLY A 25 4.37 9.15 -1.24
C GLY A 25 5.65 9.62 -0.57
N ILE A 26 6.74 8.94 -0.89
CA ILE A 26 8.07 9.28 -0.39
C ILE A 26 9.04 9.38 -1.58
N SER A 27 9.89 10.39 -1.55
CA SER A 27 11.16 10.46 -2.26
C SER A 27 12.29 10.49 -1.22
N PRO A 28 13.57 10.38 -1.63
CA PRO A 28 14.68 10.38 -0.68
C PRO A 28 14.79 11.62 0.22
N GLU A 29 14.14 12.73 -0.15
CA GLU A 29 14.23 14.01 0.57
C GLU A 29 12.87 14.62 0.92
N LEU A 30 11.76 14.03 0.47
CA LEU A 30 10.43 14.61 0.66
C LEU A 30 9.39 13.52 0.93
N VAL A 31 8.53 13.79 1.90
CA VAL A 31 7.33 12.99 2.16
C VAL A 31 6.11 13.85 1.87
N VAL A 32 5.16 13.31 1.10
CA VAL A 32 3.92 13.99 0.76
C VAL A 32 2.75 13.05 0.99
N GLY A 33 1.81 13.48 1.82
CA GLY A 33 0.52 12.82 1.96
C GLY A 33 -0.54 13.56 1.14
N THR A 34 -1.28 12.82 0.33
CA THR A 34 -2.50 13.34 -0.30
C THR A 34 -3.70 12.57 0.24
N TRP A 35 -4.75 13.29 0.58
CA TRP A 35 -6.03 12.75 1.01
C TRP A 35 -7.14 13.37 0.17
N VAL A 36 -8.12 12.55 -0.17
CA VAL A 36 -9.34 12.95 -0.86
C VAL A 36 -10.50 12.30 -0.11
N GLY A 37 -11.48 13.11 0.26
CA GLY A 37 -12.68 12.70 0.97
C GLY A 37 -13.60 13.89 1.18
N GLY A 38 -14.76 13.63 1.78
CA GLY A 38 -15.72 14.66 2.19
C GLY A 38 -15.67 14.89 3.69
N GLU A 39 -16.13 16.06 4.15
CA GLU A 39 -16.33 16.31 5.58
C GLU A 39 -17.38 15.38 6.19
N MET A 40 -18.36 14.97 5.38
CA MET A 40 -19.40 14.01 5.77
C MET A 40 -19.29 12.71 4.99
N ASN A 41 -19.38 11.58 5.70
CA ASN A 41 -19.12 10.25 5.15
C ASN A 41 -20.09 9.78 4.05
N TRP A 42 -21.25 10.41 3.90
CA TRP A 42 -22.19 10.08 2.83
C TRP A 42 -21.75 10.63 1.46
N ILE A 43 -20.81 11.56 1.45
CA ILE A 43 -20.11 12.01 0.25
C ILE A 43 -19.01 10.99 -0.02
N ARG A 44 -19.27 10.07 -0.95
CA ARG A 44 -18.38 8.95 -1.26
C ARG A 44 -18.51 8.52 -2.71
N PHE A 45 -17.55 7.71 -3.17
CA PHE A 45 -17.66 7.06 -4.46
C PHE A 45 -18.55 5.81 -4.38
N ASN A 46 -19.17 5.46 -5.51
CA ASN A 46 -20.11 4.32 -5.56
C ASN A 46 -19.42 2.97 -5.76
N SER A 47 -18.11 2.94 -6.08
CA SER A 47 -17.37 1.72 -6.35
C SER A 47 -15.88 1.85 -6.01
N ILE A 48 -15.23 0.72 -5.73
CA ILE A 48 -13.78 0.66 -5.49
C ILE A 48 -12.98 1.14 -6.71
N THR A 49 -13.50 0.93 -7.92
CA THR A 49 -12.82 1.34 -9.16
C THR A 49 -12.65 2.85 -9.26
N GLN A 50 -13.52 3.63 -8.61
CA GLN A 50 -13.42 5.09 -8.55
C GLN A 50 -12.84 5.54 -7.20
N GLY A 51 -13.19 4.84 -6.13
CA GLY A 51 -12.90 5.24 -4.76
C GLY A 51 -11.63 4.64 -4.15
N ALA A 52 -10.84 3.86 -4.90
CA ALA A 52 -9.54 3.42 -4.43
C ALA A 52 -8.59 4.62 -4.27
N GLY A 53 -7.78 4.65 -3.21
CA GLY A 53 -6.80 5.73 -2.95
C GLY A 53 -5.78 5.89 -4.08
N GLY A 54 -5.50 4.82 -4.84
CA GLY A 54 -4.65 4.88 -6.03
C GLY A 54 -5.28 5.61 -7.23
N VAL A 55 -6.61 5.77 -7.23
CA VAL A 55 -7.40 6.51 -8.21
C VAL A 55 -7.70 7.91 -7.69
N MET A 56 -8.14 8.03 -6.44
CA MET A 56 -8.50 9.31 -5.83
C MET A 56 -7.28 10.18 -5.51
N ALA A 57 -6.35 9.68 -4.70
CA ALA A 57 -5.35 10.51 -4.03
C ALA A 57 -3.98 10.52 -4.74
N ARG A 58 -3.55 9.37 -5.28
CA ARG A 58 -2.24 9.24 -5.95
C ARG A 58 -2.06 10.22 -7.13
N PRO A 59 -3.05 10.52 -7.98
CA PRO A 59 -2.85 11.47 -9.08
C PRO A 59 -2.45 12.87 -8.61
N PHE A 60 -2.96 13.32 -7.46
CA PHE A 60 -2.58 14.61 -6.89
C PHE A 60 -1.13 14.64 -6.42
N TYR A 61 -0.64 13.53 -5.84
CA TYR A 61 0.79 13.39 -5.50
C TYR A 61 1.66 13.49 -6.76
N LEU A 62 1.29 12.76 -7.82
CA LEU A 62 2.06 12.77 -9.07
C LEU A 62 2.09 14.16 -9.71
N ASP A 63 0.95 14.86 -9.75
CA ASP A 63 0.88 16.21 -10.31
C ASP A 63 1.69 17.21 -9.46
N TYR A 64 1.58 17.12 -8.13
CA TYR A 64 2.36 17.95 -7.21
C TYR A 64 3.86 17.75 -7.40
N MET A 65 4.34 16.50 -7.37
CA MET A 65 5.76 16.18 -7.58
C MET A 65 6.25 16.63 -8.95
N LYS A 66 5.45 16.46 -10.00
CA LYS A 66 5.80 16.91 -11.34
C LYS A 66 5.98 18.43 -11.42
N LYS A 67 5.14 19.19 -10.72
CA LYS A 67 5.29 20.66 -10.61
C LYS A 67 6.57 21.03 -9.86
N LEU A 68 6.88 20.34 -8.76
CA LEU A 68 8.13 20.56 -8.01
C LEU A 68 9.37 20.26 -8.88
N GLU A 69 9.35 19.19 -9.68
CA GLU A 69 10.45 18.81 -10.57
C GLU A 69 10.75 19.85 -11.68
N GLN A 70 9.74 20.66 -12.02
CA GLN A 70 9.77 21.68 -13.06
C GLN A 70 10.03 23.09 -12.52
N ASP A 71 9.91 23.29 -11.20
CA ASP A 71 10.11 24.60 -10.57
C ASP A 71 11.61 24.92 -10.41
N PRO A 72 12.12 25.98 -11.06
CA PRO A 72 13.54 26.35 -10.99
C PRO A 72 13.97 26.87 -9.61
N LEU A 73 13.04 27.31 -8.77
CA LEU A 73 13.35 27.85 -7.43
C LEU A 73 13.56 26.74 -6.40
N ILE A 74 12.88 25.61 -6.56
CA ILE A 74 12.89 24.50 -5.58
C ILE A 74 14.14 23.62 -5.75
N GLN A 75 14.68 23.54 -6.97
CA GLN A 75 15.89 22.77 -7.29
C GLN A 75 15.86 21.34 -6.72
N LEU A 76 14.72 20.65 -6.86
CA LEU A 76 14.56 19.28 -6.35
C LEU A 76 15.62 18.34 -6.94
N ASN A 77 16.33 17.61 -6.08
CA ASN A 77 17.35 16.66 -6.50
C ASN A 77 16.74 15.36 -7.04
N LYS A 78 16.38 15.39 -8.33
CA LYS A 78 15.79 14.26 -9.06
C LYS A 78 16.70 13.03 -9.15
N GLY A 79 18.02 13.21 -9.03
CA GLY A 79 19.01 12.14 -9.16
C GLY A 79 19.33 11.42 -7.84
N LYS A 80 18.73 11.84 -6.73
CA LYS A 80 18.93 11.18 -5.45
C LYS A 80 18.10 9.90 -5.39
N SER A 81 18.67 8.89 -4.76
CA SER A 81 18.08 7.57 -4.60
C SER A 81 18.01 7.14 -3.14
N PHE A 82 17.14 6.18 -2.84
CA PHE A 82 17.07 5.61 -1.50
C PHE A 82 18.36 4.86 -1.18
N LYS A 83 19.01 5.20 -0.05
CA LYS A 83 20.18 4.45 0.42
C LYS A 83 19.69 3.13 0.99
N GLU A 84 20.14 2.04 0.38
CA GLU A 84 19.91 0.71 0.94
C GLU A 84 20.70 0.54 2.26
N PRO A 85 20.07 0.04 3.33
CA PRO A 85 20.77 -0.16 4.60
C PRO A 85 21.84 -1.24 4.50
N GLU A 86 22.91 -1.07 5.28
CA GLU A 86 23.99 -2.06 5.42
C GLU A 86 23.53 -3.19 6.37
N GLY A 87 23.82 -4.45 6.02
CA GLY A 87 23.52 -5.62 6.86
C GLY A 87 22.92 -6.81 6.09
N ASP A 88 22.67 -7.89 6.84
CA ASP A 88 22.03 -9.10 6.31
C ASP A 88 20.58 -8.82 5.94
N ARG A 89 20.19 -9.23 4.73
CA ARG A 89 18.82 -9.08 4.24
C ARG A 89 17.99 -10.27 4.67
N ILE A 90 16.70 -10.04 4.84
CA ILE A 90 15.74 -11.13 4.84
C ILE A 90 15.71 -11.77 3.45
N VAL A 91 15.64 -13.10 3.41
CA VAL A 91 15.49 -13.81 2.14
C VAL A 91 14.08 -13.52 1.62
N PHE A 92 14.01 -12.85 0.46
CA PHE A 92 12.76 -12.53 -0.23
C PHE A 92 12.31 -13.64 -1.19
N ASP A 93 13.16 -14.63 -1.41
CA ASP A 93 12.83 -15.80 -2.18
C ASP A 93 12.02 -16.78 -1.33
N CYS A 94 10.73 -16.90 -1.65
CA CYS A 94 9.85 -17.85 -0.97
C CYS A 94 10.28 -19.31 -1.22
N GLU A 95 10.95 -19.60 -2.35
CA GLU A 95 11.43 -20.95 -2.70
C GLU A 95 12.60 -21.38 -1.82
N ALA A 96 13.32 -20.42 -1.24
CA ALA A 96 14.40 -20.68 -0.29
C ALA A 96 13.90 -21.17 1.08
N TYR A 97 12.60 -21.02 1.38
CA TYR A 97 11.98 -21.59 2.58
C TYR A 97 11.37 -22.97 2.28
N PRO A 98 11.53 -23.95 3.18
CA PRO A 98 10.81 -25.21 3.09
C PRO A 98 9.30 -24.91 3.00
N GLN A 99 8.64 -25.45 1.99
CA GLN A 99 7.18 -25.30 1.81
C GLN A 99 6.38 -26.08 2.86
N ASP A 100 7.06 -26.89 3.67
CA ASP A 100 6.45 -27.59 4.79
C ASP A 100 6.14 -26.58 5.90
N LEU A 101 4.86 -26.45 6.24
CA LEU A 101 4.42 -25.66 7.38
C LEU A 101 5.18 -26.10 8.64
N PRO A 102 5.74 -25.15 9.44
CA PRO A 102 6.33 -25.50 10.71
C PRO A 102 5.31 -26.28 11.55
N PRO A 103 5.71 -27.30 12.34
CA PRO A 103 4.79 -28.24 12.99
C PRO A 103 3.70 -27.58 13.85
N LYS A 104 3.98 -26.37 14.36
CA LYS A 104 3.03 -25.56 15.12
C LYS A 104 1.85 -25.08 14.28
N PHE A 105 2.10 -24.59 13.07
CA PHE A 105 1.05 -24.09 12.18
C PHE A 105 0.23 -25.23 11.57
N ALA A 106 0.85 -26.39 11.31
CA ALA A 106 0.12 -27.58 10.87
C ALA A 106 -0.91 -28.04 11.93
N LYS A 107 -0.52 -28.03 13.21
CA LYS A 107 -1.41 -28.39 14.31
C LYS A 107 -2.54 -27.37 14.53
N ASP A 108 -2.23 -26.09 14.39
CA ASP A 108 -3.24 -25.03 14.49
C ASP A 108 -4.25 -25.11 13.33
N GLN A 109 -3.79 -25.43 12.10
CA GLN A 109 -4.65 -25.65 10.95
C GLN A 109 -5.54 -26.90 11.13
N GLU A 110 -5.01 -28.02 11.63
CA GLU A 110 -5.81 -29.21 11.94
C GLU A 110 -6.89 -28.93 13.00
N LEU A 111 -6.57 -28.09 13.99
CA LEU A 111 -7.53 -27.66 15.01
C LEU A 111 -8.63 -26.76 14.43
N GLU A 112 -8.28 -25.84 13.52
CA GLU A 112 -9.25 -24.99 12.83
C GLU A 112 -10.13 -25.79 11.87
N GLU A 113 -9.56 -26.71 11.07
CA GLU A 113 -10.31 -27.59 10.18
C GLU A 113 -11.25 -28.51 10.97
N LYS A 114 -10.78 -29.04 12.11
CA LYS A 114 -11.63 -29.81 13.02
C LYS A 114 -12.75 -28.96 13.60
N ALA A 115 -12.46 -27.76 14.09
CA ALA A 115 -13.47 -26.86 14.65
C ALA A 115 -14.53 -26.48 13.60
N LEU A 116 -14.12 -26.28 12.34
CA LEU A 116 -15.03 -25.97 11.24
C LEU A 116 -15.92 -27.17 10.88
N ASN A 117 -15.38 -28.39 10.86
CA ASN A 117 -16.14 -29.60 10.60
C ASN A 117 -17.10 -29.93 11.76
N ASP A 118 -16.65 -29.80 13.00
CA ASP A 118 -17.49 -30.00 14.19
C ASP A 118 -18.66 -29.00 14.20
N GLN A 119 -18.41 -27.73 13.83
CA GLN A 119 -19.47 -26.72 13.65
C GLN A 119 -20.44 -27.07 12.52
N PHE A 120 -19.93 -27.61 11.40
CA PHE A 120 -20.78 -28.02 10.29
C PHE A 120 -21.66 -29.22 10.67
N GLU A 121 -21.15 -30.20 11.42
CA GLU A 121 -21.94 -31.34 11.90
C GLU A 121 -23.02 -30.95 12.91
N GLU A 122 -22.80 -29.90 13.71
CA GLU A 122 -23.80 -29.39 14.65
C GLU A 122 -24.94 -28.60 13.96
N GLU A 123 -24.74 -28.14 12.72
CA GLU A 123 -25.75 -27.41 11.94
C GLU A 123 -26.68 -28.32 11.08
N PHE A 124 -26.47 -29.65 11.04
CA PHE A 124 -27.29 -30.61 10.27
C PHE A 124 -27.90 -31.75 11.09
#